data_AF-A0AAD4K029-F1
#
_entry.id   AF-A0AAD4K029-F1
#
_cell.length_a   1.000
_cell.length_b   1.000
_cell.length_c   1.000
_cell.angle_alpha   90.00
_cell.angle_beta   90.00
_cell.angle_gamma   90.00
#
_symmetry.space_group_name_H-M   'P 1'
#
loop_
_entity.id
_entity.type
_entity.pdbx_description
1 polymer ?
#
loop_
_entity_poly.entity_id
_entity_poly.type
_entity_poly.pdbx_seq_one_letter_code
_entity_poly.pdbx_strand_id
1 'polypeptide(L)'
;MTTIPNGSAAQPTTVAAIEVEPEADVQPAAHAAAAYVELLNEPPPAEQAQPRLGKLGRFSIKRLLSSAAIFLSLMLILGAIFMHVKQQNRLGRINYNYGEEELKPQMYYAANETSTPTPTPLDELCLWCIAQTRSRRNPVKCGDTNCGIYGISKFYWQDALLSPYFKANEANPFSPDHFERSIDPATDYEGCVSDSGCGAAIVRGYMELYGRDCNGDGVIECQDHIMLHMLGPTGCKTQPLPDIFRKRMEGCMEIRELKFK
;
A
#
# COMPACT_ATOMS: atom_id res chain seq x y z
N MET A 1 22.16 -16.27 -48.94
CA MET A 1 21.52 -15.60 -50.09
C MET A 1 20.06 -16.01 -50.11
N THR A 2 19.19 -15.17 -49.55
CA THR A 2 17.71 -15.12 -49.75
C THR A 2 17.19 -14.01 -48.80
N THR A 3 17.20 -12.76 -49.27
CA THR A 3 16.03 -11.98 -49.72
C THR A 3 15.20 -11.39 -48.58
N ILE A 4 15.52 -10.12 -48.30
CA ILE A 4 14.72 -9.10 -47.60
C ILE A 4 13.61 -8.60 -48.54
N PRO A 5 12.43 -8.22 -48.04
CA PRO A 5 11.62 -7.18 -48.66
C PRO A 5 11.69 -5.85 -47.88
N ASN A 6 12.16 -4.81 -48.59
CA ASN A 6 11.80 -3.39 -48.41
C ASN A 6 10.27 -3.24 -48.51
N GLY A 7 9.55 -2.29 -47.92
CA GLY A 7 9.80 -0.88 -47.62
C GLY A 7 8.51 -0.09 -47.97
N SER A 8 8.42 1.17 -47.56
CA SER A 8 7.36 2.17 -47.86
C SER A 8 6.03 2.03 -47.09
N ALA A 9 5.35 3.08 -46.63
CA ALA A 9 5.53 4.52 -46.75
C ALA A 9 4.82 5.23 -45.58
N ALA A 10 5.32 6.41 -45.22
CA ALA A 10 4.70 7.35 -44.30
C ALA A 10 3.77 8.34 -45.06
N GLN A 11 2.94 9.04 -44.26
CA GLN A 11 2.18 10.30 -44.50
C GLN A 11 0.66 10.17 -44.75
N PRO A 12 -0.15 11.23 -44.50
CA PRO A 12 -0.08 12.23 -43.42
C PRO A 12 -1.45 12.60 -42.78
N THR A 13 -1.38 13.31 -41.64
CA THR A 13 -2.26 14.40 -41.13
C THR A 13 -3.80 14.34 -41.29
N THR A 14 -4.50 14.48 -40.14
CA THR A 14 -5.51 15.55 -39.96
C THR A 14 -5.47 16.07 -38.53
N VAL A 15 -5.03 17.32 -38.40
CA VAL A 15 -5.18 18.19 -37.22
C VAL A 15 -6.54 18.87 -37.34
N ALA A 16 -7.37 18.83 -36.30
CA ALA A 16 -8.51 19.73 -36.17
C ALA A 16 -8.22 20.70 -35.02
N ALA A 17 -8.14 21.98 -35.36
CA ALA A 17 -7.88 23.09 -34.48
C ALA A 17 -9.18 23.89 -34.29
N ILE A 18 -9.42 24.28 -33.03
CA ILE A 18 -9.95 25.57 -32.57
C ILE A 18 -11.38 25.95 -32.99
N GLU A 19 -12.27 26.05 -31.99
CA GLU A 19 -13.11 27.23 -31.83
C GLU A 19 -13.02 27.71 -30.37
N VAL A 20 -12.74 29.00 -30.21
CA VAL A 20 -12.56 29.75 -28.96
C VAL A 20 -13.58 30.89 -28.98
N GLU A 21 -14.22 31.09 -27.81
CA GLU A 21 -14.89 32.31 -27.30
C GLU A 21 -16.27 32.73 -27.87
N PRO A 22 -17.11 33.48 -27.10
CA PRO A 22 -16.72 34.40 -26.01
C PRO A 22 -17.50 34.33 -24.68
N GLU A 23 -16.91 35.04 -23.71
CA GLU A 23 -17.43 35.45 -22.40
C GLU A 23 -18.80 36.13 -22.47
N ALA A 24 -19.62 35.88 -21.44
CA ALA A 24 -20.65 36.82 -21.01
C ALA A 24 -20.78 36.77 -19.48
N ASP A 25 -20.30 37.87 -18.88
CA ASP A 25 -20.49 38.32 -17.51
C ASP A 25 -21.98 38.60 -17.21
N VAL A 26 -22.29 38.83 -15.92
CA VAL A 26 -23.41 39.59 -15.33
C VAL A 26 -24.19 38.82 -14.24
N GLN A 27 -23.98 39.30 -13.01
CA GLN A 27 -24.70 39.03 -11.76
C GLN A 27 -26.01 39.85 -11.61
N PRO A 28 -26.83 39.58 -10.56
CA PRO A 28 -28.29 39.66 -10.63
C PRO A 28 -28.90 40.84 -9.82
N ALA A 29 -30.17 41.20 -10.10
CA ALA A 29 -31.08 41.81 -9.12
C ALA A 29 -32.54 41.87 -9.60
N ALA A 30 -33.44 41.46 -8.69
CA ALA A 30 -34.74 42.04 -8.33
C ALA A 30 -35.67 42.68 -9.39
N HIS A 31 -36.96 42.31 -9.36
CA HIS A 31 -38.06 43.14 -8.84
C HIS A 31 -39.42 42.65 -9.36
N ALA A 32 -40.37 42.41 -8.45
CA ALA A 32 -41.78 42.70 -8.68
C ALA A 32 -42.47 42.85 -7.32
N ALA A 33 -42.61 44.10 -6.89
CA ALA A 33 -43.51 44.52 -5.84
C ALA A 33 -44.70 45.20 -6.50
N ALA A 34 -45.94 44.87 -6.11
CA ALA A 34 -47.07 45.78 -6.17
C ALA A 34 -48.28 45.22 -5.42
N ALA A 35 -49.01 46.16 -4.79
CA ALA A 35 -50.33 46.05 -4.18
C ALA A 35 -50.32 45.51 -2.73
N TYR A 36 -50.72 46.25 -1.69
CA TYR A 36 -51.73 47.29 -1.60
C TYR A 36 -51.35 48.32 -0.51
N VAL A 37 -51.54 49.61 -0.82
CA VAL A 37 -51.67 50.72 0.13
C VAL A 37 -53.01 51.36 -0.15
N GLU A 38 -53.92 51.38 0.82
CA GLU A 38 -55.11 52.25 0.88
C GLU A 38 -55.52 52.26 2.36
N LEU A 39 -55.09 53.27 3.14
CA LEU A 39 -55.89 54.41 3.64
C LEU A 39 -57.05 53.95 4.57
N LEU A 40 -57.36 54.49 5.75
CA LEU A 40 -56.99 55.67 6.55
C LEU A 40 -57.81 55.59 7.88
N ASN A 41 -57.44 56.42 8.88
CA ASN A 41 -58.22 56.88 10.06
C ASN A 41 -58.19 55.94 11.30
N GLU A 42 -57.89 56.36 12.55
CA GLU A 42 -58.04 57.67 13.24
C GLU A 42 -57.10 57.71 14.50
N PRO A 43 -56.66 58.90 15.01
CA PRO A 43 -55.68 59.03 16.11
C PRO A 43 -56.32 59.16 17.53
N PRO A 44 -55.52 59.19 18.62
CA PRO A 44 -55.83 58.58 19.94
C PRO A 44 -56.27 59.59 21.01
N PRO A 45 -56.34 59.17 22.29
CA PRO A 45 -55.78 60.02 23.33
C PRO A 45 -54.77 59.34 24.27
N ALA A 46 -53.95 60.22 24.81
CA ALA A 46 -52.81 60.06 25.71
C ALA A 46 -53.12 59.31 27.01
N GLU A 47 -52.09 58.76 27.69
CA GLU A 47 -51.33 59.51 28.71
C GLU A 47 -50.52 58.58 29.67
N GLN A 48 -49.28 59.00 29.94
CA GLN A 48 -48.44 58.79 31.15
C GLN A 48 -47.70 57.47 31.47
N ALA A 49 -46.35 57.57 31.30
CA ALA A 49 -45.30 57.41 32.32
C ALA A 49 -44.88 56.03 32.89
N GLN A 50 -43.79 55.49 32.28
CA GLN A 50 -42.53 54.91 32.85
C GLN A 50 -42.53 53.68 33.79
N PRO A 51 -41.41 52.92 33.96
CA PRO A 51 -40.08 53.00 33.33
C PRO A 51 -39.63 51.71 32.59
N ARG A 52 -38.59 51.88 31.77
CA ARG A 52 -37.88 50.82 31.02
C ARG A 52 -36.98 49.98 31.93
N LEU A 53 -36.94 48.66 31.73
CA LEU A 53 -35.70 47.88 31.95
C LEU A 53 -35.66 46.57 31.13
N GLY A 54 -34.80 46.57 30.11
CA GLY A 54 -34.00 45.43 29.63
C GLY A 54 -34.68 44.17 29.06
N LYS A 55 -34.86 44.12 27.73
CA LYS A 55 -34.84 42.84 26.99
C LYS A 55 -34.16 43.01 25.64
N LEU A 56 -32.85 42.81 25.61
CA LEU A 56 -32.08 42.64 24.38
C LEU A 56 -31.25 41.34 24.51
N GLY A 57 -31.38 40.44 23.52
CA GLY A 57 -30.36 39.41 23.27
C GLY A 57 -30.66 37.94 23.62
N ARG A 58 -31.92 37.47 23.69
CA ARG A 58 -32.17 36.03 23.98
C ARG A 58 -32.30 35.12 22.75
N PHE A 59 -32.45 35.67 21.54
CA PHE A 59 -32.72 34.87 20.33
C PHE A 59 -31.46 34.45 19.54
N SER A 60 -30.37 35.24 19.59
CA SER A 60 -29.14 34.93 18.82
C SER A 60 -28.27 33.88 19.51
N ILE A 61 -28.18 33.92 20.85
CA ILE A 61 -27.35 33.00 21.64
C ILE A 61 -27.79 31.54 21.48
N LYS A 62 -29.11 31.28 21.40
CA LYS A 62 -29.61 29.91 21.19
C LYS A 62 -29.20 29.32 19.84
N ARG A 63 -29.17 30.13 18.77
CA ARG A 63 -28.75 29.69 17.43
C ARG A 63 -27.25 29.41 17.39
N LEU A 64 -26.44 30.23 18.06
CA LEU A 64 -24.99 30.03 18.17
C LEU A 64 -24.62 28.80 19.03
N LEU A 65 -25.32 28.60 20.15
CA LEU A 65 -25.14 27.40 20.96
C LEU A 65 -25.57 26.13 20.21
N SER A 66 -26.65 26.22 19.42
CA SER A 66 -27.09 25.11 18.57
C SER A 66 -26.08 24.79 17.46
N SER A 67 -25.50 25.80 16.80
CA SER A 67 -24.48 25.55 15.77
C SER A 67 -23.20 24.98 16.38
N ALA A 68 -22.75 25.52 17.52
CA ALA A 68 -21.57 25.01 18.21
C ALA A 68 -21.73 23.55 18.63
N ALA A 69 -22.91 23.14 19.10
CA ALA A 69 -23.21 21.76 19.43
C ALA A 69 -23.08 20.83 18.22
N ILE A 70 -23.62 21.23 17.05
CA ILE A 70 -23.54 20.45 15.81
C ILE A 70 -22.09 20.29 15.34
N PHE A 71 -21.29 21.36 15.38
CA PHE A 71 -19.87 21.29 14.99
C PHE A 71 -19.06 20.39 15.92
N LEU A 72 -19.29 20.47 17.24
CA LEU A 72 -18.64 19.58 18.21
C LEU A 72 -19.01 18.12 17.95
N SER A 73 -20.28 17.83 17.68
CA SER A 73 -20.72 16.47 17.31
C SER A 73 -20.05 15.97 16.03
N LEU A 74 -19.95 16.80 14.99
CA LEU A 74 -19.26 16.42 13.74
C LEU A 74 -17.78 16.15 13.96
N MET A 75 -17.08 16.98 14.73
CA MET A 75 -15.65 16.77 15.05
C MET A 75 -15.42 15.48 15.83
N LEU A 76 -16.31 15.14 16.77
CA LEU A 76 -16.21 13.87 17.52
C LEU A 76 -16.47 12.65 16.62
N ILE A 77 -17.45 12.72 15.72
CA ILE A 77 -17.74 11.64 14.76
C ILE A 77 -16.57 11.44 13.79
N LEU A 78 -16.08 12.52 13.18
CA LEU A 78 -14.92 12.48 12.28
C LEU A 78 -13.66 12.00 13.02
N GLY A 79 -13.45 12.45 14.27
CA GLY A 79 -12.36 12.01 15.12
C GLY A 79 -12.43 10.51 15.46
N ALA A 80 -13.62 9.98 15.76
CA ALA A 80 -13.83 8.56 16.02
C ALA A 80 -13.58 7.70 14.77
N ILE A 81 -14.09 8.13 13.60
CA ILE A 81 -13.85 7.44 12.32
C ILE A 81 -12.35 7.48 11.97
N PHE A 82 -11.71 8.64 12.10
CA PHE A 82 -10.28 8.80 11.82
C PHE A 82 -9.42 7.95 12.77
N MET A 83 -9.73 7.94 14.06
CA MET A 83 -9.09 7.06 15.04
C MET A 83 -9.27 5.60 14.65
N HIS A 84 -10.47 5.17 14.23
CA HIS A 84 -10.74 3.79 13.84
C HIS A 84 -9.99 3.37 12.56
N VAL A 85 -9.95 4.22 11.53
CA VAL A 85 -9.18 3.97 10.30
C VAL A 85 -7.67 3.96 10.57
N LYS A 86 -7.17 4.89 11.40
CA LYS A 86 -5.76 4.92 11.82
C LYS A 86 -5.41 3.75 12.74
N GLN A 87 -6.36 3.29 13.55
CA GLN A 87 -6.23 2.13 14.43
C GLN A 87 -6.21 0.83 13.62
N GLN A 88 -6.98 0.71 12.52
CA GLN A 88 -6.86 -0.44 11.61
C GLN A 88 -5.49 -0.52 10.94
N ASN A 89 -4.84 0.62 10.63
CA ASN A 89 -3.44 0.63 10.16
C ASN A 89 -2.40 0.37 11.28
N ARG A 90 -2.82 0.34 12.56
CA ARG A 90 -1.97 0.04 13.72
C ARG A 90 -2.22 -1.36 14.31
N LEU A 91 -3.40 -1.95 14.07
CA LEU A 91 -3.83 -3.22 14.70
C LEU A 91 -3.67 -4.46 13.82
N GLY A 92 -2.99 -4.36 12.67
CA GLY A 92 -2.51 -5.53 11.93
C GLY A 92 -1.39 -6.33 12.64
N ARG A 93 -1.01 -5.98 13.87
CA ARG A 93 0.02 -6.69 14.65
C ARG A 93 -0.39 -6.80 16.12
N ILE A 94 -1.47 -7.53 16.39
CA ILE A 94 -1.63 -8.13 17.72
C ILE A 94 -0.63 -9.30 17.82
N ASN A 95 0.42 -9.02 18.57
CA ASN A 95 1.44 -9.96 19.02
C ASN A 95 0.79 -10.83 20.11
N TYR A 96 0.34 -12.04 19.75
CA TYR A 96 -0.02 -13.03 20.76
C TYR A 96 1.28 -13.50 21.40
N ASN A 97 1.55 -12.98 22.58
CA ASN A 97 2.59 -13.44 23.48
C ASN A 97 2.18 -14.83 23.99
N TYR A 98 2.65 -15.90 23.35
CA TYR A 98 2.64 -17.22 23.97
C TYR A 98 3.88 -17.30 24.86
N GLY A 99 3.66 -17.74 26.10
CA GLY A 99 4.66 -17.78 27.14
C GLY A 99 5.98 -18.40 26.67
N GLU A 100 7.03 -17.76 27.14
CA GLU A 100 8.40 -18.21 27.17
C GLU A 100 8.50 -19.66 27.67
N GLU A 101 8.58 -20.61 26.74
CA GLU A 101 9.20 -21.89 26.99
C GLU A 101 10.45 -21.95 26.12
N GLU A 102 11.59 -21.99 26.81
CA GLU A 102 12.95 -21.90 26.33
C GLU A 102 13.27 -23.01 25.29
N LEU A 103 13.00 -22.75 24.01
CA LEU A 103 13.47 -23.63 22.93
C LEU A 103 14.91 -23.24 22.56
N LYS A 104 15.86 -23.97 23.13
CA LYS A 104 17.28 -23.94 22.76
C LYS A 104 17.46 -23.99 21.24
N PRO A 105 18.43 -23.26 20.66
CA PRO A 105 18.73 -23.38 19.24
C PRO A 105 19.27 -24.78 18.96
N GLN A 106 18.44 -25.65 18.39
CA GLN A 106 18.95 -26.90 17.85
C GLN A 106 19.65 -26.59 16.54
N MET A 107 20.98 -26.68 16.58
CA MET A 107 21.83 -26.78 15.41
C MET A 107 21.22 -27.79 14.42
N TYR A 108 20.92 -27.28 13.24
CA TYR A 108 20.48 -28.03 12.08
C TYR A 108 21.62 -28.94 11.63
N TYR A 109 21.59 -30.22 12.01
CA TYR A 109 22.03 -31.39 11.23
C TYR A 109 21.67 -32.66 12.02
N ALA A 110 20.63 -33.39 11.61
CA ALA A 110 20.58 -34.85 11.59
C ALA A 110 19.21 -35.35 11.09
N ALA A 111 19.27 -36.38 10.25
CA ALA A 111 18.15 -37.05 9.62
C ALA A 111 17.16 -37.67 10.61
N ASN A 112 15.86 -37.51 10.34
CA ASN A 112 14.90 -38.62 10.31
C ASN A 112 13.56 -38.21 9.68
N GLU A 113 13.03 -39.09 8.84
CA GLU A 113 11.77 -38.95 8.11
C GLU A 113 10.56 -38.90 9.06
N THR A 114 9.80 -37.80 9.05
CA THR A 114 8.35 -37.77 9.29
C THR A 114 7.83 -36.47 8.66
N SER A 115 6.89 -36.61 7.74
CA SER A 115 6.39 -35.60 6.80
C SER A 115 5.55 -34.50 7.45
N THR A 116 6.19 -33.55 8.13
CA THR A 116 5.74 -32.16 8.12
C THR A 116 6.53 -31.44 7.02
N PRO A 117 5.88 -30.66 6.14
CA PRO A 117 6.58 -29.94 5.09
C PRO A 117 7.43 -28.85 5.77
N THR A 118 8.67 -29.23 6.06
CA THR A 118 9.68 -28.32 6.57
C THR A 118 10.05 -27.43 5.39
N PRO A 119 9.89 -26.09 5.49
CA PRO A 119 10.28 -25.19 4.42
C PRO A 119 11.72 -25.48 4.04
N THR A 120 11.95 -25.86 2.78
CA THR A 120 13.31 -26.00 2.29
C THR A 120 13.99 -24.63 2.39
N PRO A 121 15.23 -24.54 2.93
CA PRO A 121 15.95 -23.27 2.97
C PRO A 121 16.00 -22.67 1.57
N LEU A 122 15.58 -21.42 1.43
CA LEU A 122 15.52 -20.74 0.14
C LEU A 122 16.93 -20.60 -0.46
N ASP A 123 17.23 -21.47 -1.42
CA ASP A 123 18.54 -21.53 -2.08
C ASP A 123 18.74 -20.39 -3.11
N GLU A 124 20.00 -20.20 -3.51
CA GLU A 124 20.38 -19.16 -4.48
C GLU A 124 19.74 -19.35 -5.86
N LEU A 125 19.51 -20.59 -6.27
CA LEU A 125 18.87 -20.85 -7.56
C LEU A 125 17.39 -20.47 -7.54
N CYS A 126 16.72 -20.64 -6.40
CA CYS A 126 15.36 -20.19 -6.23
C CYS A 126 15.27 -18.66 -6.21
N LEU A 127 16.17 -17.98 -5.50
CA LEU A 127 16.28 -16.51 -5.56
C LEU A 127 16.48 -16.01 -7.00
N TRP A 128 17.34 -16.69 -7.77
CA TRP A 128 17.50 -16.41 -9.18
C TRP A 128 16.18 -16.54 -9.96
N CYS A 129 15.42 -17.61 -9.72
CA CYS A 129 14.13 -17.89 -10.38
C CYS A 129 13.04 -16.89 -9.97
N ILE A 130 13.02 -16.42 -8.71
CA ILE A 130 12.13 -15.34 -8.24
C ILE A 130 12.42 -14.05 -9.01
N ALA A 131 13.69 -13.62 -9.09
CA ALA A 131 14.06 -12.40 -9.83
C ALA A 131 13.83 -12.55 -11.34
N GLN A 132 14.09 -13.74 -11.91
CA GLN A 132 13.82 -14.05 -13.31
C GLN A 132 12.32 -13.96 -13.62
N THR A 133 11.48 -14.45 -12.71
CA THR A 133 10.02 -14.37 -12.83
C THR A 133 9.54 -12.92 -12.74
N ARG A 134 9.98 -12.18 -11.72
CA ARG A 134 9.49 -10.82 -11.45
C ARG A 134 9.84 -9.85 -12.59
N SER A 135 11.12 -9.80 -12.94
CA SER A 135 11.69 -8.69 -13.72
C SER A 135 12.62 -9.16 -14.84
N ARG A 136 12.74 -10.47 -15.06
CA ARG A 136 13.82 -11.06 -15.89
C ARG A 136 15.20 -10.62 -15.41
N ARG A 137 15.33 -10.41 -14.09
CA ARG A 137 16.53 -9.86 -13.43
C ARG A 137 16.94 -8.47 -13.94
N ASN A 138 16.04 -7.73 -14.59
CA ASN A 138 16.29 -6.34 -14.94
C ASN A 138 15.92 -5.46 -13.74
N PRO A 139 16.84 -4.63 -13.23
CA PRO A 139 16.57 -3.80 -12.07
C PRO A 139 15.49 -2.76 -12.39
N VAL A 140 14.44 -2.71 -11.57
CA VAL A 140 13.43 -1.65 -11.62
C VAL A 140 13.89 -0.50 -10.72
N LYS A 141 13.96 0.72 -11.27
CA LYS A 141 14.37 1.92 -10.51
C LYS A 141 13.36 2.24 -9.41
N CYS A 142 13.86 2.71 -8.28
CA CYS A 142 13.04 3.25 -7.20
C CYS A 142 12.30 4.53 -7.65
N GLY A 143 11.05 4.66 -7.19
CA GLY A 143 10.10 5.72 -7.50
C GLY A 143 8.78 5.39 -6.78
N ASP A 144 7.62 5.68 -7.39
CA ASP A 144 6.30 5.40 -6.76
C ASP A 144 5.91 3.90 -6.77
N THR A 145 6.82 2.99 -7.06
CA THR A 145 6.51 1.58 -7.36
C THR A 145 7.44 0.61 -6.62
N ASN A 146 7.23 -0.69 -6.85
CA ASN A 146 8.11 -1.73 -6.33
C ASN A 146 9.46 -1.75 -7.06
N CYS A 147 10.54 -1.98 -6.32
CA CYS A 147 11.90 -1.67 -6.75
C CYS A 147 12.83 -2.90 -6.81
N GLY A 148 13.94 -2.75 -7.53
CA GLY A 148 14.99 -3.76 -7.62
C GLY A 148 14.64 -4.92 -8.55
N ILE A 149 15.56 -5.89 -8.65
CA ILE A 149 15.36 -7.09 -9.48
C ILE A 149 14.22 -7.97 -8.93
N TYR A 150 13.97 -7.90 -7.62
CA TYR A 150 12.90 -8.61 -6.95
C TYR A 150 11.59 -7.82 -6.95
N GLY A 151 11.56 -6.55 -7.38
CA GLY A 151 10.32 -5.77 -7.38
C GLY A 151 9.60 -5.83 -6.03
N ILE A 152 10.38 -5.61 -4.96
CA ILE A 152 9.94 -5.58 -3.55
C ILE A 152 9.20 -4.26 -3.32
N SER A 153 8.11 -4.29 -2.55
CA SER A 153 7.38 -3.10 -2.12
C SER A 153 7.83 -2.68 -0.72
N LYS A 154 7.51 -1.43 -0.32
CA LYS A 154 7.84 -0.94 1.02
C LYS A 154 7.18 -1.76 2.14
N PHE A 155 5.94 -2.22 1.95
CA PHE A 155 5.26 -3.07 2.94
C PHE A 155 5.88 -4.47 3.00
N TYR A 156 6.23 -5.06 1.85
CA TYR A 156 6.94 -6.34 1.80
C TYR A 156 8.25 -6.25 2.60
N TRP A 157 9.03 -5.19 2.38
CA TRP A 157 10.27 -4.93 3.12
C TRP A 157 10.04 -4.79 4.63
N GLN A 158 9.04 -4.00 5.06
CA GLN A 158 8.71 -3.82 6.48
C GLN A 158 8.28 -5.11 7.18
N ASP A 159 7.59 -6.00 6.47
CA ASP A 159 7.22 -7.29 7.02
C ASP A 159 8.44 -8.20 7.12
N ALA A 160 9.27 -8.31 6.07
CA ALA A 160 10.48 -9.11 6.09
C ALA A 160 11.41 -8.79 7.28
N LEU A 161 11.54 -7.52 7.65
CA LEU A 161 12.33 -7.07 8.81
C LEU A 161 11.83 -7.59 10.17
N LEU A 162 10.62 -8.16 10.23
CA LEU A 162 10.13 -8.82 11.44
C LEU A 162 10.60 -10.27 11.59
N SER A 163 11.23 -10.85 10.58
CA SER A 163 11.58 -12.27 10.65
C SER A 163 12.75 -12.50 11.59
N PRO A 164 12.84 -13.70 12.20
CA PRO A 164 14.01 -14.12 12.97
C PRO A 164 15.34 -13.90 12.25
N TYR A 165 15.39 -14.05 10.92
CA TYR A 165 16.54 -13.70 10.07
C TYR A 165 17.12 -12.31 10.38
N PHE A 166 16.28 -11.31 10.69
CA PHE A 166 16.72 -9.97 11.06
C PHE A 166 16.75 -9.74 12.59
N LYS A 167 15.97 -10.50 13.38
CA LYS A 167 15.89 -10.34 14.85
C LYS A 167 16.95 -11.10 15.64
N ALA A 168 17.42 -12.26 15.17
CA ALA A 168 18.43 -13.08 15.84
C ALA A 168 19.85 -12.49 15.75
N ASN A 169 19.94 -11.23 15.35
CA ASN A 169 21.09 -10.62 14.74
C ASN A 169 21.32 -9.23 15.36
N GLU A 170 21.62 -9.20 16.67
CA GLU A 170 22.45 -8.12 17.23
C GLU A 170 23.82 -8.04 16.49
N ALA A 171 24.18 -9.09 15.73
CA ALA A 171 25.19 -9.13 14.69
C ALA A 171 24.62 -9.68 13.35
N ASN A 172 23.83 -8.89 12.64
CA ASN A 172 23.36 -9.19 11.29
C ASN A 172 24.52 -9.52 10.33
N PRO A 173 24.48 -10.62 9.54
CA PRO A 173 25.48 -10.98 8.51
C PRO A 173 25.60 -10.01 7.33
N PHE A 174 24.82 -8.93 7.29
CA PHE A 174 25.22 -7.67 6.65
C PHE A 174 26.21 -6.88 7.53
N SER A 175 27.06 -7.60 8.28
CA SER A 175 28.05 -7.00 9.16
C SER A 175 29.09 -6.28 8.30
N PRO A 176 29.73 -5.22 8.81
CA PRO A 176 30.46 -4.21 8.02
C PRO A 176 31.68 -4.70 7.21
N ASP A 177 31.90 -6.01 7.10
CA ASP A 177 33.21 -6.58 6.84
C ASP A 177 33.33 -7.15 5.42
N HIS A 178 32.28 -7.09 4.60
CA HIS A 178 32.33 -7.52 3.21
C HIS A 178 31.67 -6.49 2.26
N PHE A 179 32.47 -5.46 1.92
CA PHE A 179 32.32 -4.58 0.75
C PHE A 179 31.30 -3.41 0.85
N GLU A 180 31.77 -2.30 1.42
CA GLU A 180 31.63 -0.89 0.99
C GLU A 180 30.23 -0.29 0.73
N ARG A 181 29.15 -0.94 1.15
CA ARG A 181 27.82 -0.31 1.26
C ARG A 181 27.18 -0.63 2.60
N SER A 182 27.31 0.33 3.52
CA SER A 182 26.60 0.38 4.80
C SER A 182 25.10 0.70 4.61
N ILE A 183 24.42 -0.04 3.73
CA ILE A 183 22.99 0.09 3.56
C ILE A 183 22.35 -0.70 4.69
N ASP A 184 21.88 0.02 5.70
CA ASP A 184 21.11 -0.58 6.78
C ASP A 184 19.71 -0.94 6.27
N PRO A 185 19.38 -2.24 6.14
CA PRO A 185 18.08 -2.67 5.68
C PRO A 185 16.95 -2.25 6.63
N ALA A 186 17.22 -1.80 7.86
CA ALA A 186 16.19 -1.30 8.76
C ALA A 186 15.78 0.16 8.47
N THR A 187 16.66 0.95 7.85
CA THR A 187 16.46 2.40 7.68
C THR A 187 16.48 2.87 6.22
N ASP A 188 17.10 2.14 5.30
CA ASP A 188 17.21 2.49 3.88
C ASP A 188 16.57 1.43 2.97
N TYR A 189 15.25 1.59 2.75
CA TYR A 189 14.49 0.74 1.83
C TYR A 189 15.07 0.78 0.40
N GLU A 190 15.24 1.97 -0.18
CA GLU A 190 15.57 2.11 -1.60
C GLU A 190 16.99 1.62 -1.92
N GLY A 191 17.95 1.94 -1.05
CA GLY A 191 19.30 1.42 -1.16
C GLY A 191 19.28 -0.11 -1.09
N CYS A 192 18.57 -0.67 -0.10
CA CYS A 192 18.60 -2.12 0.13
C CYS A 192 17.96 -2.90 -1.01
N VAL A 193 16.74 -2.54 -1.40
CA VAL A 193 16.03 -3.31 -2.44
C VAL A 193 16.66 -3.16 -3.82
N SER A 194 17.42 -2.08 -4.07
CA SER A 194 18.19 -1.89 -5.30
C SER A 194 19.45 -2.75 -5.35
N ASP A 195 20.02 -3.09 -4.20
CA ASP A 195 21.13 -4.03 -4.09
C ASP A 195 20.62 -5.48 -4.20
N SER A 196 21.24 -6.30 -5.05
CA SER A 196 20.78 -7.67 -5.26
C SER A 196 20.97 -8.57 -4.03
N GLY A 197 22.01 -8.33 -3.23
CA GLY A 197 22.28 -9.10 -2.01
C GLY A 197 21.32 -8.72 -0.88
N CYS A 198 21.16 -7.42 -0.64
CA CYS A 198 20.21 -6.91 0.36
C CYS A 198 18.76 -7.26 -0.02
N GLY A 199 18.38 -7.08 -1.30
CA GLY A 199 17.09 -7.55 -1.81
C GLY A 199 16.86 -9.05 -1.61
N ALA A 200 17.87 -9.89 -1.83
CA ALA A 200 17.76 -11.34 -1.59
C ALA A 200 17.50 -11.67 -0.11
N ALA A 201 18.15 -10.98 0.82
CA ALA A 201 17.90 -11.15 2.24
C ALA A 201 16.49 -10.71 2.65
N ILE A 202 15.97 -9.63 2.07
CA ILE A 202 14.58 -9.21 2.28
C ILE A 202 13.61 -10.29 1.77
N VAL A 203 13.89 -10.91 0.62
CA VAL A 203 13.10 -12.05 0.14
C VAL A 203 13.15 -13.21 1.14
N ARG A 204 14.33 -13.58 1.66
CA ARG A 204 14.47 -14.65 2.66
C ARG A 204 13.67 -14.40 3.93
N GLY A 205 13.79 -13.21 4.53
CA GLY A 205 13.04 -12.87 5.73
C GLY A 205 11.52 -12.92 5.50
N TYR A 206 11.07 -12.53 4.31
CA TYR A 206 9.67 -12.65 3.94
C TYR A 206 9.19 -14.10 3.81
N MET A 207 10.01 -14.96 3.19
CA MET A 207 9.69 -16.40 3.08
C MET A 207 9.69 -17.09 4.43
N GLU A 208 10.56 -16.68 5.36
CA GLU A 208 10.55 -17.21 6.73
C GLU A 208 9.25 -16.88 7.47
N LEU A 209 8.66 -15.69 7.22
CA LEU A 209 7.40 -15.29 7.85
C LEU A 209 6.17 -15.90 7.21
N TYR A 210 6.15 -15.98 5.88
CA TYR A 210 4.93 -16.29 5.13
C TYR A 210 4.98 -17.61 4.37
N GLY A 211 6.12 -18.30 4.35
CA GLY A 211 6.33 -19.57 3.66
C GLY A 211 5.22 -20.57 3.98
N ARG A 212 4.60 -21.08 2.93
CA ARG A 212 3.48 -22.03 2.98
C ARG A 212 3.32 -22.68 1.62
N ASP A 213 2.71 -23.85 1.61
CA ASP A 213 2.27 -24.52 0.39
C ASP A 213 1.20 -23.64 -0.27
N CYS A 214 1.54 -23.07 -1.42
CA CYS A 214 0.68 -22.16 -2.18
C CYS A 214 -0.02 -22.89 -3.33
N ASN A 215 0.58 -23.94 -3.90
CA ASN A 215 0.01 -24.70 -5.01
C ASN A 215 -0.91 -25.87 -4.56
N GLY A 216 -0.88 -26.22 -3.28
CA GLY A 216 -1.71 -27.25 -2.64
C GLY A 216 -1.19 -28.69 -2.80
N ASP A 217 0.08 -28.89 -3.13
CA ASP A 217 0.67 -30.22 -3.38
C ASP A 217 1.22 -30.91 -2.11
N GLY A 218 1.20 -30.22 -0.97
CA GLY A 218 1.67 -30.72 0.31
C GLY A 218 3.17 -30.53 0.58
N VAL A 219 3.93 -29.91 -0.33
CA VAL A 219 5.32 -29.53 -0.11
C VAL A 219 5.49 -28.00 -0.14
N ILE A 220 6.58 -27.50 0.46
CA ILE A 220 6.93 -26.08 0.39
C ILE A 220 8.27 -25.99 -0.33
N GLU A 221 8.20 -25.61 -1.60
CA GLU A 221 9.35 -25.56 -2.48
C GLU A 221 9.48 -24.22 -3.22
N CYS A 222 10.38 -24.17 -4.20
CA CYS A 222 10.67 -22.92 -4.90
C CYS A 222 9.44 -22.36 -5.65
N GLN A 223 8.59 -23.25 -6.18
CA GLN A 223 7.35 -22.85 -6.82
C GLN A 223 6.45 -22.06 -5.86
N ASP A 224 6.30 -22.53 -4.62
CA ASP A 224 5.52 -21.83 -3.60
C ASP A 224 6.12 -20.48 -3.23
N HIS A 225 7.44 -20.42 -3.06
CA HIS A 225 8.13 -19.16 -2.78
C HIS A 225 7.93 -18.13 -3.91
N ILE A 226 7.93 -18.56 -5.18
CA ILE A 226 7.64 -17.68 -6.32
C ILE A 226 6.18 -17.22 -6.29
N MET A 227 5.23 -18.12 -6.06
CA MET A 227 3.81 -17.76 -5.97
C MET A 227 3.56 -16.77 -4.82
N LEU A 228 4.13 -17.04 -3.64
CA LEU A 228 4.08 -16.17 -2.48
C LEU A 228 4.68 -14.79 -2.76
N HIS A 229 5.82 -14.73 -3.46
CA HIS A 229 6.46 -13.46 -3.80
C HIS A 229 5.60 -12.60 -4.73
N MET A 230 4.95 -13.21 -5.73
CA MET A 230 4.17 -12.48 -6.73
C MET A 230 2.77 -12.10 -6.25
N LEU A 231 2.16 -12.92 -5.40
CA LEU A 231 0.75 -12.80 -5.00
C LEU A 231 0.58 -12.35 -3.54
N GLY A 232 1.65 -12.36 -2.75
CA GLY A 232 1.60 -12.08 -1.32
C GLY A 232 0.92 -13.20 -0.49
N PRO A 233 0.82 -13.02 0.84
CA PRO A 233 0.49 -14.11 1.77
C PRO A 233 -0.96 -14.58 1.64
N THR A 234 -1.87 -13.68 1.27
CA THR A 234 -3.28 -13.98 1.02
C THR A 234 -3.51 -14.48 -0.41
N GLY A 235 -2.82 -13.86 -1.38
CA GLY A 235 -3.04 -14.13 -2.80
C GLY A 235 -2.53 -15.51 -3.22
N CYS A 236 -1.43 -16.01 -2.62
CA CYS A 236 -0.79 -17.22 -3.14
C CYS A 236 -1.68 -18.47 -3.14
N LYS A 237 -2.64 -18.56 -2.20
CA LYS A 237 -3.62 -19.65 -2.12
C LYS A 237 -4.94 -19.39 -2.85
N THR A 238 -5.21 -18.15 -3.21
CA THR A 238 -6.54 -17.70 -3.64
C THR A 238 -6.58 -17.21 -5.08
N GLN A 239 -5.42 -16.94 -5.68
CA GLN A 239 -5.31 -16.36 -7.00
C GLN A 239 -4.37 -17.18 -7.87
N PRO A 240 -4.68 -17.37 -9.16
CA PRO A 240 -3.73 -17.94 -10.09
C PRO A 240 -2.61 -16.93 -10.37
N LEU A 241 -1.41 -17.44 -10.63
CA LEU A 241 -0.30 -16.61 -11.06
C LEU A 241 -0.59 -16.04 -12.46
N PRO A 242 -0.49 -14.71 -12.68
CA PRO A 242 -0.70 -14.12 -14.00
C PRO A 242 0.19 -14.77 -15.07
N ASP A 243 -0.35 -14.93 -16.28
CA ASP A 243 0.30 -15.70 -17.37
C ASP A 243 1.75 -15.30 -17.66
N ILE A 244 2.05 -14.00 -17.58
CA ILE A 244 3.40 -13.50 -17.81
C ILE A 244 4.40 -14.00 -16.75
N PHE A 245 3.98 -14.12 -15.49
CA PHE A 245 4.81 -14.63 -14.41
C PHE A 245 4.85 -16.15 -14.45
N ARG A 246 3.72 -16.82 -14.70
CA ARG A 246 3.67 -18.28 -14.85
C ARG A 246 4.62 -18.79 -15.93
N LYS A 247 4.60 -18.21 -17.14
CA LYS A 247 5.52 -18.59 -18.23
C LYS A 247 7.00 -18.37 -17.87
N ARG A 248 7.31 -17.33 -17.09
CA ARG A 248 8.69 -17.08 -16.65
C ARG A 248 9.13 -18.04 -15.55
N MET A 249 8.22 -18.39 -14.65
CA MET A 249 8.43 -19.38 -13.61
C MET A 249 8.71 -20.77 -14.22
N GLU A 250 7.82 -21.23 -15.11
CA GLU A 250 7.98 -22.50 -15.86
C GLU A 250 9.38 -22.58 -16.51
N GLY A 251 9.80 -21.52 -17.22
CA GLY A 251 11.10 -21.48 -17.87
C GLY A 251 12.30 -21.47 -16.91
N CYS A 252 12.20 -20.88 -15.72
CA CYS A 252 13.32 -20.93 -14.76
C CYS A 252 13.36 -22.24 -13.97
N MET A 253 12.21 -22.89 -13.73
CA MET A 253 12.15 -24.22 -13.11
C MET A 253 12.77 -25.29 -14.01
N GLU A 254 12.52 -25.24 -15.32
CA GLU A 254 13.17 -26.15 -16.29
C GLU A 254 14.70 -26.02 -16.23
N ILE A 255 15.24 -24.80 -16.21
CA ILE A 255 16.69 -24.56 -16.07
C ILE A 255 17.22 -25.11 -14.74
N ARG A 256 16.44 -25.01 -13.67
CA ARG A 256 16.80 -25.52 -12.34
C ARG A 256 16.90 -27.04 -12.34
N GLU A 257 15.93 -27.73 -12.89
CA GLU A 257 15.95 -29.20 -13.02
C GLU A 257 17.13 -29.68 -13.86
N LEU A 258 17.49 -28.96 -14.92
CA LEU A 258 18.64 -29.29 -15.77
C LEU A 258 20.00 -29.13 -15.05
N LYS A 259 20.10 -28.24 -14.05
CA LYS A 259 21.34 -28.01 -13.29
C LYS A 259 21.55 -28.98 -12.13
N PHE A 260 20.51 -29.70 -11.73
CA PHE A 260 20.53 -30.65 -10.62
C PHE A 260 20.38 -32.13 -11.06
N LYS A 261 20.44 -32.39 -12.37
CA LYS A 261 20.67 -33.71 -12.96
C LYS A 261 22.15 -33.95 -13.19
#